data_AF-A0AA88HHT6-F1
#
_entry.id   AF-A0AA88HHT6-F1
#
_cell.length_a   1.000
_cell.length_b   1.000
_cell.length_c   1.000
_cell.angle_alpha   90.00
_cell.angle_beta   90.00
_cell.angle_gamma   90.00
#
_symmetry.space_group_name_H-M   'P 1'
#
loop_
_entity.id
_entity.type
_entity.pdbx_description
1 polymer ?
#
loop_
_entity_poly.entity_id
_entity_poly.type
_entity_poly.pdbx_seq_one_letter_code
_entity_poly.pdbx_strand_id
1 'polypeptide(L)'
;MNSMNEEASDHAIIFANKTHQSNLLKTDCTETELSNTIVSSAEETTRQKEEDAENQMNGTSFQNDEKQPKSNYLMRHEIVQTRKHQTIHKGEKPVRCDVYKNSFNQKSNLAIHVRTHTSEKPFKCEICKHSFYKKNALAVHMRTHTGEKPFKCDVCKHSFNHKSNLAIHMRIHTGENPFKCDACKRSFITRVILPYI
;
A
#
# COMPACT_ATOMS: atom_id res chain seq x y z
N MET A 1 21.62 -39.92 -45.23
CA MET A 1 20.47 -39.56 -46.08
C MET A 1 20.15 -38.10 -45.86
N ASN A 2 19.89 -37.38 -46.95
CA ASN A 2 19.56 -35.94 -47.04
C ASN A 2 18.24 -35.61 -46.30
N SER A 3 17.77 -34.38 -46.05
CA SER A 3 18.18 -32.98 -46.34
C SER A 3 17.44 -32.08 -45.32
N MET A 4 18.05 -31.04 -44.71
CA MET A 4 18.07 -29.61 -45.12
C MET A 4 16.83 -28.74 -44.77
N ASN A 5 17.15 -27.47 -44.47
CA ASN A 5 16.34 -26.25 -44.22
C ASN A 5 15.99 -26.00 -42.74
N GLU A 6 16.47 -24.94 -42.06
CA GLU A 6 16.42 -23.48 -42.35
C GLU A 6 14.97 -22.96 -42.31
N GLU A 7 14.62 -21.87 -41.62
CA GLU A 7 15.28 -20.55 -41.60
C GLU A 7 15.43 -19.89 -40.20
N ALA A 8 16.18 -18.79 -40.15
CA ALA A 8 16.38 -17.88 -39.00
C ALA A 8 15.80 -16.47 -39.30
N SER A 9 16.28 -15.42 -38.60
CA SER A 9 15.94 -13.99 -38.73
C SER A 9 14.70 -13.56 -37.92
N ASP A 10 14.85 -12.96 -36.74
CA ASP A 10 15.29 -11.58 -36.42
C ASP A 10 14.22 -10.50 -36.64
N HIS A 11 14.00 -9.69 -35.59
CA HIS A 11 13.91 -8.24 -35.77
C HIS A 11 14.24 -7.51 -34.46
N ALA A 12 15.36 -6.80 -34.45
CA ALA A 12 15.70 -5.84 -33.40
C ALA A 12 14.88 -4.56 -33.53
N ILE A 13 14.69 -3.84 -32.42
CA ILE A 13 14.53 -2.38 -32.46
C ILE A 13 15.65 -1.75 -31.63
N ILE A 14 16.44 -0.95 -32.33
CA ILE A 14 17.52 -0.12 -31.84
C ILE A 14 16.93 1.15 -31.22
N PHE A 15 17.41 1.55 -30.04
CA PHE A 15 17.76 2.95 -29.86
C PHE A 15 19.01 3.10 -29.00
N ALA A 16 20.06 3.66 -29.59
CA ALA A 16 21.35 3.85 -28.94
C ALA A 16 21.57 5.33 -28.59
N ASN A 17 22.32 5.54 -27.50
CA ASN A 17 23.11 6.74 -27.21
C ASN A 17 22.38 8.09 -27.05
N LYS A 18 22.47 8.63 -25.83
CA LYS A 18 23.57 9.58 -25.61
C LYS A 18 24.19 9.47 -24.22
N THR A 19 25.52 9.51 -24.22
CA THR A 19 26.40 9.49 -23.07
C THR A 19 26.38 10.81 -22.31
N HIS A 20 26.61 10.75 -21.00
CA HIS A 20 27.63 11.60 -20.39
C HIS A 20 28.35 10.86 -19.27
N GLN A 21 29.68 10.85 -19.34
CA GLN A 21 30.57 10.44 -18.25
C GLN A 21 30.67 11.57 -17.21
N SER A 22 31.45 11.31 -16.14
CA SER A 22 31.86 12.22 -15.05
C SER A 22 30.79 12.41 -13.95
N ASN A 23 31.13 12.48 -12.66
CA ASN A 23 32.44 12.26 -12.01
C ASN A 23 32.25 11.74 -10.57
N LEU A 24 33.22 10.96 -10.09
CA LEU A 24 33.52 10.89 -8.66
C LEU A 24 34.19 12.22 -8.27
N LEU A 25 33.63 12.96 -7.31
CA LEU A 25 34.40 13.87 -6.46
C LEU A 25 33.60 14.23 -5.19
N LYS A 26 34.33 14.32 -4.08
CA LYS A 26 33.83 14.73 -2.76
C LYS A 26 33.76 16.25 -2.70
N THR A 27 32.81 16.79 -1.95
CA THR A 27 32.94 18.09 -1.27
C THR A 27 32.20 18.04 0.07
N ASP A 28 32.96 18.03 1.16
CA ASP A 28 32.47 18.35 2.51
C ASP A 28 32.47 19.89 2.72
N CYS A 29 31.99 20.31 3.89
CA CYS A 29 32.11 21.68 4.47
C CYS A 29 31.23 22.78 3.83
N THR A 30 30.73 23.81 4.53
CA THR A 30 30.20 24.07 5.89
C THR A 30 30.07 25.61 5.99
N GLU A 31 29.03 26.07 6.69
CA GLU A 31 28.94 27.36 7.43
C GLU A 31 28.92 28.73 6.70
N THR A 32 27.97 29.55 7.18
CA THR A 32 28.02 31.04 7.35
C THR A 32 28.08 31.94 6.08
N GLU A 33 27.52 33.16 6.05
CA GLU A 33 26.85 33.96 7.10
C GLU A 33 25.79 34.93 6.52
N LEU A 34 25.14 35.70 7.41
CA LEU A 34 24.04 36.63 7.15
C LEU A 34 24.36 37.77 6.16
N SER A 35 23.33 38.23 5.44
CA SER A 35 23.17 39.65 5.08
C SER A 35 21.68 39.97 4.94
N ASN A 36 21.13 40.62 5.97
CA ASN A 36 19.73 41.04 6.04
C ASN A 36 19.55 42.50 5.60
N THR A 37 18.35 42.81 5.08
CA THR A 37 17.68 44.13 5.16
C THR A 37 18.22 45.30 4.33
N ILE A 38 17.77 45.36 3.06
CA ILE A 38 17.36 46.55 2.28
C ILE A 38 16.26 46.04 1.32
N VAL A 39 15.04 46.55 1.14
CA VAL A 39 14.14 47.57 1.75
C VAL A 39 12.71 47.01 1.53
N SER A 40 11.69 47.08 2.40
CA SER A 40 11.14 48.16 3.25
C SER A 40 10.37 49.28 2.52
N SER A 41 9.58 48.97 1.47
CA SER A 41 8.41 49.80 1.09
C SER A 41 7.48 49.09 0.10
N ALA A 42 6.52 48.34 0.63
CA ALA A 42 5.25 48.05 -0.03
C ALA A 42 4.19 47.84 1.06
N GLU A 43 3.72 48.97 1.60
CA GLU A 43 2.37 49.17 2.14
C GLU A 43 1.86 48.05 3.09
N GLU A 44 2.03 48.15 4.40
CA GLU A 44 1.46 49.22 5.23
C GLU A 44 0.02 49.59 4.82
N THR A 45 -0.89 48.62 4.95
CA THR A 45 -2.32 48.91 5.07
C THR A 45 -2.86 48.31 6.37
N THR A 46 -3.31 49.19 7.25
CA THR A 46 -4.19 48.94 8.42
C THR A 46 -3.72 47.95 9.47
N ARG A 47 -2.96 48.48 10.44
CA ARG A 47 -2.84 47.96 11.81
C ARG A 47 -3.89 48.63 12.71
N GLN A 48 -5.00 47.94 13.00
CA GLN A 48 -5.98 48.29 14.04
C GLN A 48 -6.57 46.94 14.52
N LYS A 49 -6.19 46.41 15.70
CA LYS A 49 -6.87 46.59 17.01
C LYS A 49 -8.39 46.34 16.91
N GLU A 50 -9.08 45.58 17.77
CA GLU A 50 -8.90 45.12 19.16
C GLU A 50 -9.30 43.60 19.22
N GLU A 51 -8.95 42.69 20.14
CA GLU A 51 -8.89 42.72 21.62
C GLU A 51 -10.05 43.45 22.31
N ASP A 52 -11.31 43.11 21.95
CA ASP A 52 -12.50 43.28 22.82
C ASP A 52 -13.76 42.62 22.20
N ALA A 53 -14.02 41.35 22.52
CA ALA A 53 -15.31 40.68 22.25
C ALA A 53 -15.53 39.39 23.07
N GLU A 54 -14.89 39.24 24.24
CA GLU A 54 -15.20 38.15 25.15
C GLU A 54 -16.44 38.52 26.00
N ASN A 55 -17.51 37.72 25.89
CA ASN A 55 -18.86 37.94 26.43
C ASN A 55 -19.69 39.13 25.89
N GLN A 56 -20.63 38.83 24.98
CA GLN A 56 -22.05 38.76 25.38
C GLN A 56 -23.01 38.13 24.34
N MET A 57 -24.09 37.53 24.88
CA MET A 57 -25.32 37.06 24.23
C MET A 57 -25.29 35.81 23.34
N ASN A 58 -25.43 34.66 24.02
CA ASN A 58 -26.66 33.84 23.98
C ASN A 58 -27.45 33.85 22.66
N GLY A 59 -27.50 32.75 21.91
CA GLY A 59 -28.50 32.67 20.83
C GLY A 59 -28.43 31.55 19.80
N THR A 60 -27.49 30.60 19.85
CA THR A 60 -27.48 29.48 18.90
C THR A 60 -27.47 28.14 19.62
N SER A 61 -28.67 27.57 19.72
CA SER A 61 -28.99 26.14 19.81
C SER A 61 -27.83 25.19 20.14
N PHE A 62 -27.90 24.54 21.31
CA PHE A 62 -27.41 23.18 21.41
C PHE A 62 -28.13 22.35 20.34
N GLN A 63 -27.51 22.19 19.18
CA GLN A 63 -27.75 21.03 18.34
C GLN A 63 -27.22 19.85 19.13
N ASN A 64 -28.09 19.31 19.99
CA ASN A 64 -28.06 17.91 20.32
C ASN A 64 -27.89 17.18 18.97
N ASP A 65 -26.82 16.40 18.84
CA ASP A 65 -26.80 15.33 17.87
C ASP A 65 -27.93 14.37 18.25
N GLU A 66 -29.16 14.69 17.81
CA GLU A 66 -30.25 13.74 17.70
C GLU A 66 -29.71 12.63 16.81
N LYS A 67 -29.19 11.59 17.46
CA LYS A 67 -28.92 10.30 16.85
C LYS A 67 -30.24 9.78 16.30
N GLN A 68 -30.51 10.18 15.06
CA GLN A 68 -31.57 9.70 14.21
C GLN A 68 -31.79 8.22 14.53
N PRO A 69 -32.99 7.81 14.97
CA PRO A 69 -33.19 6.49 15.54
C PRO A 69 -32.80 5.44 14.50
N LYS A 70 -31.68 4.75 14.74
CA LYS A 70 -31.10 3.82 13.76
C LYS A 70 -32.18 2.83 13.36
N SER A 71 -32.44 2.72 12.06
CA SER A 71 -33.48 1.81 11.57
C SER A 71 -33.24 0.40 12.12
N ASN A 72 -34.31 -0.35 12.38
CA ASN A 72 -34.21 -1.70 12.96
C ASN A 72 -33.26 -2.60 12.14
N TYR A 73 -33.26 -2.41 10.81
CA TYR A 73 -32.30 -3.02 9.89
C TYR A 73 -30.85 -2.62 10.18
N LEU A 74 -30.54 -1.31 10.26
CA LEU A 74 -29.18 -0.83 10.52
C LEU A 74 -28.66 -1.31 11.88
N MET A 75 -29.51 -1.24 12.92
CA MET A 75 -29.17 -1.72 14.27
C MET A 75 -28.88 -3.23 14.29
N ARG A 76 -29.74 -4.06 13.65
CA ARG A 76 -29.49 -5.51 13.50
C ARG A 76 -28.23 -5.79 12.70
N HIS A 77 -27.99 -5.05 11.62
CA HIS A 77 -26.79 -5.18 10.79
C HIS A 77 -25.52 -4.91 11.60
N GLU A 78 -25.46 -3.78 12.32
CA GLU A 78 -24.33 -3.42 13.19
C GLU A 78 -24.07 -4.50 14.26
N ILE A 79 -25.11 -4.96 14.97
CA ILE A 79 -24.97 -6.05 15.96
C ILE A 79 -24.36 -7.31 15.33
N VAL A 80 -24.78 -7.67 14.12
CA VAL A 80 -24.22 -8.83 13.40
C VAL A 80 -22.78 -8.60 12.98
N GLN A 81 -22.40 -7.39 12.54
CA GLN A 81 -21.00 -7.10 12.19
C GLN A 81 -20.10 -7.08 13.44
N THR A 82 -20.54 -6.47 14.55
CA THR A 82 -19.80 -6.44 15.81
C THR A 82 -19.59 -7.84 16.38
N ARG A 83 -20.62 -8.71 16.38
CA ARG A 83 -20.49 -10.12 16.78
C ARG A 83 -19.49 -10.88 15.91
N LYS A 84 -19.52 -10.69 14.58
CA LYS A 84 -18.52 -11.28 13.66
C LYS A 84 -17.11 -10.75 13.95
N HIS A 85 -16.95 -9.46 14.23
CA HIS A 85 -15.66 -8.86 14.54
C HIS A 85 -15.07 -9.42 15.86
N GLN A 86 -15.89 -9.61 16.90
CA GLN A 86 -15.46 -10.16 18.20
C GLN A 86 -14.80 -11.54 18.10
N THR A 87 -15.15 -12.36 17.10
CA THR A 87 -14.47 -13.66 16.86
C THR A 87 -12.97 -13.52 16.64
N ILE A 88 -12.50 -12.38 16.12
CA ILE A 88 -11.08 -12.10 15.87
C ILE A 88 -10.33 -11.97 17.20
N HIS A 89 -10.85 -11.18 18.14
CA HIS A 89 -10.24 -10.97 19.47
C HIS A 89 -10.19 -12.25 20.31
N LYS A 90 -11.23 -13.09 20.20
CA LYS A 90 -11.30 -14.38 20.91
C LYS A 90 -10.56 -15.53 20.20
N GLY A 91 -10.03 -15.31 19.00
CA GLY A 91 -9.46 -16.37 18.16
C GLY A 91 -10.47 -17.44 17.69
N GLU A 92 -11.77 -17.20 17.86
CA GLU A 92 -12.84 -18.14 17.54
C GLU A 92 -12.90 -18.40 16.03
N LYS A 93 -12.76 -19.68 15.66
CA LYS A 93 -12.83 -20.16 14.27
C LYS A 93 -13.91 -21.25 14.14
N PRO A 94 -15.20 -20.92 14.32
CA PRO A 94 -16.29 -21.89 14.43
C PRO A 94 -16.60 -22.66 13.14
N VAL A 95 -16.08 -22.23 11.99
CA VAL A 95 -16.34 -22.85 10.69
C VAL A 95 -15.12 -23.66 10.25
N ARG A 96 -15.23 -24.98 10.12
CA ARG A 96 -14.12 -25.88 9.75
C ARG A 96 -14.23 -26.35 8.29
N CYS A 97 -13.10 -26.62 7.66
CA CYS A 97 -12.97 -27.44 6.45
C CYS A 97 -12.81 -28.91 6.83
N ASP A 98 -13.66 -29.77 6.31
CA ASP A 98 -13.68 -31.19 6.68
C ASP A 98 -12.51 -31.99 6.08
N VAL A 99 -11.94 -31.52 4.96
CA VAL A 99 -10.83 -32.20 4.25
C VAL A 99 -9.48 -31.97 4.94
N TYR A 100 -9.09 -30.70 5.14
CA TYR A 100 -7.77 -30.33 5.66
C TYR A 100 -7.80 -29.78 7.10
N LYS A 101 -8.93 -29.90 7.81
CA LYS A 101 -9.16 -29.48 9.20
C LYS A 101 -8.88 -28.00 9.53
N ASN A 102 -8.58 -27.17 8.53
CA ASN A 102 -8.43 -25.72 8.67
C ASN A 102 -9.73 -25.08 9.17
N SER A 103 -9.62 -24.16 10.13
CA SER A 103 -10.76 -23.46 10.71
C SER A 103 -10.73 -21.96 10.41
N PHE A 104 -11.92 -21.38 10.22
CA PHE A 104 -12.18 -20.02 9.77
C PHE A 104 -13.20 -19.33 10.67
N ASN A 105 -13.08 -18.01 10.79
CA ASN A 105 -14.02 -17.16 11.52
C ASN A 105 -15.29 -16.80 10.72
N GLN A 106 -15.32 -17.05 9.42
CA GLN A 106 -16.44 -16.71 8.54
C GLN A 106 -16.65 -17.77 7.45
N LYS A 107 -17.91 -18.05 7.10
CA LYS A 107 -18.29 -18.99 6.01
C LYS A 107 -17.75 -18.56 4.64
N SER A 108 -17.67 -17.26 4.37
CA SER A 108 -17.06 -16.68 3.16
C SER A 108 -15.59 -17.07 3.00
N ASN A 109 -14.83 -17.06 4.11
CA ASN A 109 -13.42 -17.45 4.12
C ASN A 109 -13.26 -18.97 3.89
N LEU A 110 -14.13 -19.81 4.48
CA LEU A 110 -14.18 -21.23 4.15
C LEU A 110 -14.50 -21.46 2.67
N ALA A 111 -15.51 -20.80 2.11
CA ALA A 111 -15.92 -21.00 0.72
C ALA A 111 -14.78 -20.69 -0.28
N ILE A 112 -13.98 -19.64 0.00
CA ILE A 112 -12.78 -19.35 -0.80
C ILE A 112 -11.68 -20.39 -0.57
N HIS A 113 -11.52 -20.91 0.65
CA HIS A 113 -10.56 -21.97 0.94
C HIS A 113 -10.92 -23.28 0.23
N VAL A 114 -12.19 -23.67 0.18
CA VAL A 114 -12.64 -24.92 -0.47
C VAL A 114 -12.26 -24.96 -1.95
N ARG A 115 -12.20 -23.81 -2.64
CA ARG A 115 -11.67 -23.71 -4.01
C ARG A 115 -10.23 -24.19 -4.16
N THR A 116 -9.43 -24.20 -3.09
CA THR A 116 -8.07 -24.78 -3.12
C THR A 116 -8.08 -26.31 -3.21
N HIS A 117 -9.20 -26.96 -2.90
CA HIS A 117 -9.36 -28.41 -3.00
C HIS A 117 -9.84 -28.80 -4.41
N THR A 118 -10.79 -28.04 -4.94
CA THR A 118 -11.33 -28.24 -6.31
C THR A 118 -10.43 -27.66 -7.41
N SER A 119 -9.39 -26.91 -7.04
CA SER A 119 -8.57 -26.09 -7.95
C SER A 119 -9.35 -25.07 -8.78
N GLU A 120 -10.60 -24.78 -8.42
CA GLU A 120 -11.48 -23.83 -9.10
C GLU A 120 -10.96 -22.40 -8.93
N LYS A 121 -10.63 -21.72 -10.04
CA LYS A 121 -10.15 -20.34 -10.04
C LYS A 121 -11.06 -19.45 -10.91
N PRO A 122 -12.19 -18.95 -10.38
CA PRO A 122 -13.22 -18.28 -11.19
C PRO A 122 -12.78 -16.97 -11.84
N PHE A 123 -11.77 -16.31 -11.29
CA PHE A 123 -11.37 -14.98 -11.71
C PHE A 123 -10.17 -15.07 -12.65
N LYS A 124 -10.43 -15.11 -13.96
CA LYS A 124 -9.42 -15.24 -15.01
C LYS A 124 -8.93 -13.87 -15.49
N CYS A 125 -7.62 -13.71 -15.66
CA CYS A 125 -7.03 -12.57 -16.37
C CYS A 125 -7.28 -12.73 -17.87
N GLU A 126 -7.82 -11.70 -18.51
CA GLU A 126 -8.12 -11.75 -19.94
C GLU A 126 -6.85 -11.62 -20.80
N ILE A 127 -5.79 -11.02 -20.27
CA ILE A 127 -4.51 -10.79 -20.95
C ILE A 127 -3.66 -12.08 -20.93
N CYS A 128 -3.15 -12.49 -19.76
CA CYS A 128 -2.25 -13.64 -19.64
C CYS A 128 -2.96 -14.99 -19.36
N LYS A 129 -4.30 -15.02 -19.32
CA LYS A 129 -5.13 -16.20 -19.02
C LYS A 129 -4.91 -16.85 -17.64
N HIS A 130 -4.02 -16.30 -16.80
CA HIS A 130 -3.81 -16.76 -15.41
C HIS A 130 -5.08 -16.56 -14.57
N SER A 131 -5.39 -17.49 -13.67
CA SER A 131 -6.64 -17.48 -12.91
C SER A 131 -6.41 -17.40 -11.40
N PHE A 132 -7.37 -16.81 -10.68
CA PHE A 132 -7.30 -16.52 -9.25
C PHE A 132 -8.52 -17.02 -8.48
N TYR A 133 -8.33 -17.31 -7.18
CA TYR A 133 -9.39 -17.73 -6.26
C TYR A 133 -10.29 -16.57 -5.75
N LYS A 134 -9.83 -15.31 -5.91
CA LYS A 134 -10.50 -14.09 -5.40
C LYS A 134 -10.47 -12.96 -6.44
N LYS A 135 -11.56 -12.20 -6.56
CA LYS A 135 -11.67 -11.03 -7.46
C LYS A 135 -10.61 -9.96 -7.16
N ASN A 136 -10.31 -9.71 -5.89
CA ASN A 136 -9.29 -8.70 -5.51
C ASN A 136 -7.86 -9.14 -5.87
N ALA A 137 -7.57 -10.45 -5.88
CA ALA A 137 -6.27 -10.96 -6.33
C ALA A 137 -6.09 -10.73 -7.84
N LEU A 138 -7.13 -10.99 -8.65
CA LEU A 138 -7.15 -10.62 -10.07
C LEU A 138 -6.98 -9.10 -10.26
N ALA A 139 -7.75 -8.28 -9.55
CA ALA A 139 -7.67 -6.82 -9.67
C ALA A 139 -6.27 -6.25 -9.37
N VAL A 140 -5.59 -6.76 -8.34
CA VAL A 140 -4.20 -6.34 -8.05
C VAL A 140 -3.21 -6.93 -9.06
N HIS A 141 -3.44 -8.15 -9.57
CA HIS A 141 -2.64 -8.71 -10.65
C HIS A 141 -2.74 -7.89 -11.95
N MET A 142 -3.89 -7.31 -12.30
CA MET A 142 -4.01 -6.47 -13.50
C MET A 142 -3.01 -5.29 -13.50
N ARG A 143 -2.53 -4.86 -12.34
CA ARG A 143 -1.46 -3.86 -12.21
C ARG A 143 -0.12 -4.27 -12.81
N THR A 144 0.15 -5.58 -12.94
CA THR A 144 1.36 -6.06 -13.64
C THR A 144 1.24 -5.91 -15.15
N HIS A 145 0.03 -5.71 -15.69
CA HIS A 145 -0.21 -5.41 -17.10
C HIS A 145 -0.32 -3.91 -17.38
N THR A 146 -0.93 -3.13 -16.48
CA THR A 146 -1.08 -1.67 -16.64
C THR A 146 0.13 -0.86 -16.15
N GLY A 147 1.03 -1.47 -15.36
CA GLY A 147 2.12 -0.76 -14.69
C GLY A 147 1.67 0.10 -13.49
N GLU A 148 0.39 0.04 -13.09
CA GLU A 148 -0.16 0.84 -11.99
C GLU A 148 0.59 0.55 -10.67
N LYS A 149 1.23 1.59 -10.12
CA LYS A 149 2.00 1.53 -8.85
C LYS A 149 1.43 2.55 -7.82
N PRO A 150 0.27 2.29 -7.18
CA PRO A 150 -0.42 3.28 -6.34
C PRO A 150 0.28 3.63 -5.03
N PHE A 151 1.14 2.75 -4.54
CA PHE A 151 1.73 2.86 -3.22
C PHE A 151 3.11 3.51 -3.34
N LYS A 152 3.16 4.84 -3.27
CA LYS A 152 4.40 5.62 -3.32
C LYS A 152 5.09 5.67 -1.95
N CYS A 153 6.42 5.61 -1.95
CA CYS A 153 7.25 5.91 -0.79
C CYS A 153 7.40 7.43 -0.63
N ASP A 154 7.09 7.96 0.54
CA ASP A 154 7.19 9.41 0.76
C ASP A 154 8.64 9.91 0.89
N VAL A 155 9.59 9.02 1.20
CA VAL A 155 11.02 9.36 1.33
C VAL A 155 11.69 9.41 -0.05
N CYS A 156 11.75 8.29 -0.78
CA CYS A 156 12.47 8.21 -2.07
C CYS A 156 11.59 8.32 -3.32
N LYS A 157 10.27 8.51 -3.17
CA LYS A 157 9.26 8.59 -4.25
C LYS A 157 9.14 7.35 -5.15
N HIS A 158 9.89 6.28 -4.90
CA HIS A 158 9.71 4.99 -5.55
C HIS A 158 8.31 4.43 -5.28
N SER A 159 7.71 3.74 -6.25
CA SER A 159 6.29 3.35 -6.21
C SER A 159 6.07 1.85 -6.42
N PHE A 160 5.07 1.29 -5.74
CA PHE A 160 4.78 -0.14 -5.66
C PHE A 160 3.33 -0.46 -6.06
N ASN A 161 3.11 -1.64 -6.64
CA ASN A 161 1.79 -2.19 -6.99
C ASN A 161 1.05 -2.82 -5.80
N HIS A 162 1.78 -3.18 -4.73
CA HIS A 162 1.27 -3.75 -3.48
C HIS A 162 1.69 -2.93 -2.25
N LYS A 163 0.75 -2.68 -1.32
CA LYS A 163 1.02 -2.00 -0.04
C LYS A 163 2.03 -2.75 0.85
N SER A 164 2.04 -4.08 0.80
CA SER A 164 3.03 -4.92 1.51
C SER A 164 4.46 -4.64 1.05
N ASN A 165 4.65 -4.36 -0.24
CA ASN A 165 5.98 -4.15 -0.82
C ASN A 165 6.49 -2.76 -0.41
N LEU A 166 5.61 -1.75 -0.37
CA LEU A 166 5.94 -0.46 0.25
C LEU A 166 6.28 -0.60 1.74
N ALA A 167 5.49 -1.34 2.52
CA ALA A 167 5.77 -1.54 3.95
C ALA A 167 7.12 -2.25 4.21
N ILE A 168 7.47 -3.23 3.36
CA ILE A 168 8.78 -3.88 3.38
C ILE A 168 9.89 -2.92 2.94
N HIS A 169 9.65 -2.10 1.90
CA HIS A 169 10.59 -1.08 1.43
C HIS A 169 10.92 -0.03 2.49
N MET A 170 9.93 0.45 3.27
CA MET A 170 10.16 1.43 4.33
C MET A 170 11.18 0.98 5.38
N ARG A 171 11.39 -0.33 5.54
CA ARG A 171 12.44 -0.87 6.41
C ARG A 171 13.85 -0.48 5.99
N ILE A 172 14.11 -0.24 4.70
CA ILE A 172 15.39 0.30 4.23
C ILE A 172 15.63 1.68 4.85
N HIS A 173 14.61 2.52 4.93
CA HIS A 173 14.71 3.87 5.49
C HIS A 173 14.81 3.88 7.02
N THR A 174 14.18 2.91 7.71
CA THR A 174 14.26 2.78 9.19
C THR A 174 15.43 1.93 9.70
N GLY A 175 16.11 1.16 8.84
CA GLY A 175 17.12 0.18 9.23
C GLY A 175 16.57 -1.11 9.87
N GLU A 176 15.25 -1.32 9.89
CA GLU A 176 14.61 -2.50 10.50
C GLU A 176 15.02 -3.83 9.82
N ASN A 177 15.67 -4.71 10.59
CA ASN A 177 16.06 -6.05 10.16
C ASN A 177 15.42 -7.13 11.05
N PRO A 178 14.10 -7.38 10.94
CA PRO A 178 13.36 -8.24 11.88
C PRO A 178 13.62 -9.75 11.72
N PHE A 179 14.33 -10.18 10.67
CA PHE A 179 14.59 -11.60 10.42
C PHE A 179 16.05 -11.95 10.70
N LYS A 180 16.31 -12.55 11.86
CA LYS A 180 17.64 -13.01 12.27
C LYS A 180 17.87 -14.46 11.83
N CYS A 181 19.05 -14.76 11.30
CA CYS A 181 19.52 -16.12 11.10
C CYS A 181 20.19 -16.63 12.37
N ASP A 182 19.71 -17.72 12.97
CA ASP A 182 20.28 -18.24 14.21
C ASP A 182 21.66 -18.88 14.04
N ALA A 183 22.01 -19.38 12.84
CA ALA A 183 23.31 -19.98 12.57
C ALA A 183 24.43 -18.93 12.46
N CYS A 184 24.25 -17.90 11.62
CA CYS A 184 25.29 -16.88 11.38
C CYS A 184 25.05 -15.53 12.08
N LYS A 185 23.99 -15.42 12.90
CA LYS A 185 23.54 -14.24 13.67
C LYS A 185 23.25 -12.96 12.87
N ARG A 186 23.40 -12.97 11.54
CA ARG A 186 23.04 -11.86 10.64
C ARG A 186 21.54 -11.62 10.62
N SER A 187 21.14 -10.37 10.44
CA SER A 187 19.74 -9.95 10.36
C SER A 187 19.41 -9.37 8.98
N PHE A 188 18.16 -9.54 8.54
CA PHE A 188 17.69 -9.21 7.21
C PHE A 188 16.32 -8.48 7.25
N ILE A 189 16.09 -7.62 6.26
CA ILE A 189 14.84 -6.86 6.06
C ILE A 189 13.65 -7.79 5.73
N THR A 190 13.92 -8.87 4.99
CA THR A 190 12.96 -9.86 4.47
C THR A 190 13.44 -11.29 4.74
N ARG A 191 12.50 -12.25 4.79
CA ARG A 191 12.81 -13.70 4.85
C ARG A 191 13.31 -14.28 3.52
N VAL A 192 13.09 -13.56 2.43
CA VAL A 192 13.51 -13.92 1.07
C VAL A 192 14.36 -12.77 0.56
N ILE A 193 15.57 -13.06 0.07
CA ILE A 193 16.39 -12.07 -0.61
C ILE A 193 15.78 -11.87 -2.00
N LEU A 194 14.98 -10.81 -2.15
CA LEU A 194 14.52 -10.34 -3.44
C LEU A 194 15.41 -9.15 -3.86
N PRO A 195 15.91 -9.11 -5.11
CA PRO A 195 16.32 -7.83 -5.68
C PRO A 195 15.09 -6.92 -5.70
N TYR A 196 15.26 -5.65 -5.33
CA TYR A 196 14.19 -4.66 -5.45
C TYR A 196 14.00 -4.33 -6.95
N ILE A 197 12.76 -4.46 -7.44
CA ILE A 197 12.32 -4.20 -8.83
C ILE A 197 11.13 -3.21 -8.81
#